data_AF-A0A960A4B5-F1
#
_entry.id   AF-A0A960A4B5-F1
#
_cell.length_a   1.000
_cell.length_b   1.000
_cell.length_c   1.000
_cell.angle_alpha   90.00
_cell.angle_beta   90.00
_cell.angle_gamma   90.00
#
_symmetry.space_group_name_H-M   'P 1'
#
loop_
_entity.id
_entity.type
_entity.pdbx_description
1 polymer ?
#
loop_
_entity_poly.entity_id
_entity_poly.type
_entity_poly.pdbx_seq_one_letter_code
_entity_poly.pdbx_strand_id
1 'polypeptide(L)'
;MADKSSEALITVARMYYVQAETMDAIAHHLGVSRSTVSRLLKEARERGLVRVTIVDPDRPLGRLADLFQQHFRVNAHIVQVR
;
A
#
# COMPACT_ATOMS: atom_id res chain seq x y z
N MET A 1 3.29 25.89 -0.32
CA MET A 1 1.99 25.54 0.26
C MET A 1 1.88 24.04 0.22
N ALA A 2 2.10 23.36 1.35
CA ALA A 2 2.02 21.90 1.40
C ALA A 2 0.58 21.48 1.09
N ASP A 3 0.43 20.55 0.16
CA ASP A 3 -0.84 20.10 -0.38
C ASP A 3 -1.69 19.46 0.72
N LYS A 4 -2.62 20.25 1.28
CA LYS A 4 -3.59 19.82 2.31
C LYS A 4 -4.41 18.60 1.85
N SER A 5 -4.52 18.38 0.53
CA SER A 5 -5.14 17.19 -0.06
C SER A 5 -4.30 15.92 0.17
N SER A 6 -2.96 16.00 0.03
CA SER A 6 -2.07 14.85 0.26
C SER A 6 -2.13 14.34 1.71
N GLU A 7 -2.23 15.24 2.69
CA GLU A 7 -2.27 14.85 4.10
C GLU A 7 -3.56 14.05 4.43
N ALA A 8 -4.69 14.47 3.88
CA ALA A 8 -5.96 13.75 4.03
C ALA A 8 -5.88 12.35 3.40
N LEU A 9 -5.29 12.23 2.19
CA LEU A 9 -5.11 10.93 1.52
C LEU A 9 -4.21 9.98 2.31
N ILE A 10 -3.10 10.49 2.85
CA ILE A 10 -2.18 9.70 3.69
C ILE A 10 -2.88 9.24 4.96
N THR A 11 -3.68 10.10 5.58
CA THR A 11 -4.43 9.78 6.79
C THR A 11 -5.43 8.65 6.54
N VAL A 12 -6.27 8.79 5.50
CA VAL A 12 -7.23 7.74 5.11
C VAL A 12 -6.52 6.43 4.76
N ALA A 13 -5.41 6.50 4.02
CA ALA A 13 -4.62 5.32 3.68
C ALA A 13 -4.03 4.63 4.93
N ARG A 14 -3.55 5.40 5.91
CA ARG A 14 -3.00 4.84 7.16
C ARG A 14 -4.07 4.13 7.98
N MET A 15 -5.26 4.73 8.11
CA MET A 15 -6.37 4.10 8.82
C MET A 15 -6.75 2.76 8.17
N TYR A 16 -6.84 2.73 6.83
CA TYR A 16 -7.24 1.52 6.12
C TYR A 16 -6.16 0.43 6.09
N TYR A 17 -4.94 0.77 5.69
CA TYR A 17 -3.89 -0.23 5.42
C TYR A 17 -3.04 -0.59 6.65
N VAL A 18 -2.86 0.33 7.59
CA VAL A 18 -1.99 0.12 8.77
C VAL A 18 -2.82 -0.21 10.00
N GLN A 19 -3.92 0.51 10.21
CA GLN A 19 -4.78 0.32 11.38
C GLN A 19 -5.90 -0.69 11.14
N ALA A 20 -6.02 -1.20 9.90
CA ALA A 20 -7.05 -2.16 9.49
C ALA A 20 -8.49 -1.69 9.77
N GLU A 21 -8.72 -0.38 9.80
CA GLU A 21 -10.07 0.16 9.97
C GLU A 21 -10.92 -0.12 8.72
N THR A 22 -12.22 -0.37 8.93
CA THR A 22 -13.16 -0.52 7.82
C THR A 22 -13.44 0.83 7.18
N MET A 23 -13.82 0.82 5.90
CA MET A 23 -14.19 2.08 5.22
C MET A 23 -15.38 2.79 5.89
N ASP A 24 -16.26 2.04 6.54
CA ASP A 24 -17.41 2.61 7.28
C ASP A 24 -16.97 3.29 8.58
N ALA A 25 -16.02 2.71 9.32
CA ALA A 25 -15.43 3.34 10.50
C ALA A 25 -14.69 4.63 10.15
N ILE A 26 -13.88 4.59 9.09
CA ILE A 26 -13.15 5.77 8.57
C ILE A 26 -14.14 6.84 8.11
N ALA A 27 -15.22 6.45 7.42
CA ALA A 27 -16.26 7.36 6.96
C ALA A 27 -16.93 8.08 8.14
N HIS A 28 -17.25 7.34 9.20
CA HIS A 28 -17.80 7.90 10.43
C HIS A 28 -16.81 8.86 11.11
N HIS A 29 -15.54 8.47 11.27
CA HIS A 29 -14.50 9.32 11.86
C HIS A 29 -14.29 10.65 11.12
N LEU A 30 -14.43 10.63 9.79
CA LEU A 30 -14.19 11.81 8.94
C LEU A 30 -15.47 12.59 8.60
N GLY A 31 -16.65 12.10 9.02
CA GLY A 31 -17.94 12.73 8.68
C GLY A 31 -18.25 12.71 7.18
N VAL A 32 -17.79 11.69 6.45
CA VAL A 32 -18.00 11.54 5.01
C VAL A 32 -18.69 10.24 4.68
N SER A 33 -19.10 10.04 3.42
CA SER A 33 -19.65 8.76 2.98
C SER A 33 -18.56 7.69 2.82
N ARG A 34 -18.93 6.41 2.97
CA ARG A 34 -18.08 5.27 2.59
C ARG A 34 -17.57 5.36 1.15
N SER A 35 -18.41 5.85 0.23
CA SER A 35 -18.02 6.07 -1.17
C SER A 35 -16.93 7.15 -1.32
N THR A 36 -16.91 8.15 -0.44
CA THR A 36 -15.84 9.17 -0.40
C THR A 36 -14.52 8.56 0.09
N VAL A 37 -14.56 7.74 1.14
CA VAL A 37 -13.36 7.00 1.60
C VAL A 37 -12.79 6.12 0.49
N SER A 38 -13.64 5.40 -0.24
CA SER A 38 -13.22 4.58 -1.38
C SER A 38 -12.51 5.40 -2.46
N ARG A 39 -13.05 6.58 -2.82
CA ARG A 39 -12.41 7.50 -3.78
C ARG A 39 -11.07 8.02 -3.27
N LEU A 40 -10.97 8.41 -2.00
CA LEU A 40 -9.71 8.88 -1.40
C LEU A 40 -8.64 7.77 -1.41
N LEU A 41 -8.99 6.54 -1.07
CA LEU A 41 -8.05 5.40 -1.16
C LEU A 41 -7.62 5.12 -2.60
N LYS A 42 -8.53 5.28 -3.57
CA LYS A 42 -8.22 5.16 -4.99
C LYS A 42 -7.24 6.25 -5.43
N GLU A 43 -7.51 7.50 -5.09
CA GLU A 43 -6.64 8.63 -5.40
C GLU A 43 -5.25 8.48 -4.76
N ALA A 44 -5.18 8.02 -3.51
CA ALA A 44 -3.91 7.77 -2.83
C ALA A 44 -3.04 6.74 -3.58
N ARG A 45 -3.67 5.70 -4.15
CA ARG A 45 -2.98 4.72 -5.01
C ARG A 45 -2.55 5.32 -6.35
N GLU A 46 -3.44 6.05 -7.01
CA GLU A 46 -3.17 6.67 -8.32
C GLU A 46 -2.03 7.70 -8.25
N ARG A 47 -1.93 8.43 -7.14
CA ARG A 47 -0.86 9.39 -6.88
C ARG A 47 0.45 8.74 -6.38
N GLY A 48 0.47 7.42 -6.20
CA GLY A 48 1.64 6.70 -5.70
C GLY A 48 1.93 6.89 -4.21
N LEU A 49 1.00 7.47 -3.44
CA LEU A 49 1.11 7.61 -1.98
C LEU A 49 0.97 6.26 -1.26
N VAL A 50 0.33 5.29 -1.93
CA VAL A 50 0.19 3.90 -1.45
C VAL A 50 0.75 2.94 -2.50
N ARG A 51 1.63 2.04 -2.05
CA ARG A 51 2.09 0.90 -2.83
C ARG A 51 1.77 -0.37 -2.06
N VAL A 52 0.99 -1.26 -2.68
CA VAL A 52 0.68 -2.58 -2.11
C VAL A 52 1.52 -3.62 -2.85
N THR A 53 2.28 -4.40 -2.09
CA THR A 53 3.06 -5.52 -2.62
C THR A 53 2.48 -6.80 -2.07
N ILE A 54 2.08 -7.71 -2.97
CA ILE A 54 1.66 -9.06 -2.62
C ILE A 54 2.86 -9.96 -2.90
N VAL A 55 3.36 -10.62 -1.86
CA VAL A 55 4.44 -11.62 -1.97
C VAL A 55 3.77 -12.99 -2.06
N ASP A 56 4.01 -13.67 -3.17
CA ASP A 56 3.59 -15.05 -3.40
C ASP A 56 4.80 -15.96 -3.21
N PRO A 57 4.88 -16.73 -2.11
CA PRO A 57 6.03 -17.58 -1.82
C PRO A 57 6.18 -18.72 -2.83
N ASP A 58 5.10 -19.12 -3.52
CA ASP A 58 5.11 -20.23 -4.47
C ASP A 58 5.55 -19.78 -5.89
N ARG A 59 5.77 -18.47 -6.10
CA ARG A 59 6.29 -17.96 -7.38
C ARG A 59 7.81 -18.18 -7.52
N PRO A 60 8.30 -18.54 -8.73
CA PRO A 60 9.72 -18.82 -8.98
C PRO A 60 10.70 -17.73 -8.56
N LEU A 61 10.28 -16.47 -8.59
CA LEU A 61 11.11 -15.32 -8.24
C LEU A 61 11.40 -15.22 -6.74
N GLY A 62 10.51 -15.74 -5.88
CA GLY A 62 10.75 -15.80 -4.43
C GLY A 62 11.92 -16.70 -4.11
N ARG A 63 11.95 -17.91 -4.69
CA ARG A 63 13.08 -18.84 -4.55
C ARG A 63 14.43 -18.23 -4.94
N LEU A 64 14.47 -17.43 -6.01
CA LEU A 64 15.72 -16.80 -6.43
C LEU A 64 16.14 -15.71 -5.43
N ALA A 65 15.21 -14.91 -4.90
CA ALA A 65 15.52 -13.95 -3.85
C ALA A 65 16.01 -14.64 -2.56
N ASP A 66 15.41 -15.79 -2.20
CA ASP A 66 15.81 -16.59 -1.05
C ASP A 66 17.24 -17.14 -1.20
N LEU A 67 17.60 -17.62 -2.39
CA LEU A 67 18.97 -18.06 -2.69
C LEU A 67 19.97 -16.91 -2.50
N PHE A 68 19.63 -15.70 -2.97
CA PHE A 68 20.49 -14.54 -2.77
C PHE A 68 20.66 -14.20 -1.28
N GLN A 69 19.58 -14.28 -0.51
CA GLN A 69 19.65 -14.04 0.93
C GLN A 69 20.48 -15.11 1.66
N GLN A 70 20.37 -16.37 1.28
CA GLN A 70 21.13 -17.46 1.90
C GLN A 70 22.63 -17.38 1.59
N HIS A 71 23.00 -17.13 0.33
CA HIS A 71 24.39 -17.18 -0.12
C HIS A 71 25.13 -15.86 0.08
N PHE A 72 24.45 -14.72 -0.09
CA PHE A 72 25.09 -13.40 -0.07
C PHE A 72 24.61 -12.52 1.08
N ARG A 73 23.63 -12.96 1.90
CA ARG A 73 23.07 -12.18 3.02
C ARG A 73 22.52 -10.81 2.60
N VAL A 74 21.96 -10.74 1.38
CA VAL A 74 21.33 -9.54 0.82
C VAL A 74 19.85 -9.76 0.50
N ASN A 75 19.05 -8.74 0.78
CA ASN A 75 17.64 -8.71 0.36
C ASN A 75 17.56 -8.31 -1.11
N ALA A 76 17.40 -9.30 -1.99
CA ALA A 76 17.26 -9.08 -3.42
C ALA A 76 15.80 -8.80 -3.81
N HIS A 77 15.55 -7.71 -4.54
CA HIS A 77 14.26 -7.43 -5.16
C HIS A 77 14.33 -7.76 -6.66
N ILE A 78 13.72 -8.85 -7.07
CA ILE A 78 13.82 -9.35 -8.45
C ILE A 78 12.66 -8.82 -9.27
N VAL A 79 12.99 -8.10 -10.34
CA VAL A 79 12.02 -7.52 -11.27
C VAL A 79 12.16 -8.21 -12.62
N GLN A 80 11.06 -8.72 -13.16
CA GLN A 80 11.04 -9.30 -14.50
C GLN A 80 10.86 -8.17 -15.52
N VAL A 81 11.90 -7.89 -16.30
CA VAL A 81 11.86 -6.92 -17.40
C VAL A 81 11.57 -7.69 -18.71
N ARG A 82 10.60 -7.23 -19.49
CA ARG A 82 10.33 -7.74 -20.85
C ARG A 82 11.05 -6.87 -21.88
#